data_AF-A0A3M3WJY9-F1
#
_entry.id   AF-A0A3M3WJY9-F1
#
_cell.length_a   1.000
_cell.length_b   1.000
_cell.length_c   1.000
_cell.angle_alpha   90.00
_cell.angle_beta   90.00
_cell.angle_gamma   90.00
#
_symmetry.space_group_name_H-M   'P 1'
#
loop_
_entity.id
_entity.type
_entity.pdbx_description
1 polymer ?
#
loop_
_entity_poly.entity_id
_entity_poly.type
_entity_poly.pdbx_seq_one_letter_code
_entity_poly.pdbx_strand_id
1 'polypeptide(L)' 'MSPGAAWIIRRILSGQSRPDIDQRAELVQRPQLAWKTGTSYGFRDAWAIGVGPRFLVGVWIGRPDGTPVPGQFGL' A
#
# COMPACT_ATOMS: atom_id res chain seq x y z
N MET A 1 -5.24 13.55 15.01
CA MET A 1 -3.87 13.01 15.09
C MET A 1 -2.91 14.18 15.29
N SER A 2 -1.93 14.08 16.20
CA SER A 2 -0.93 15.15 16.36
C SER A 2 0.07 15.14 15.19
N PRO A 3 0.70 16.28 14.87
CA PRO A 3 1.76 16.32 13.85
C PRO A 3 2.90 15.32 14.13
N GLY A 4 3.27 15.14 15.40
CA GLY A 4 4.27 14.15 15.81
C GLY A 4 3.85 12.71 15.52
N ALA A 5 2.61 12.33 15.85
CA ALA A 5 2.10 10.99 15.54
C ALA A 5 2.02 10.74 14.03
N ALA A 6 1.60 11.75 13.26
CA ALA A 6 1.55 11.67 11.79
C ALA A 6 2.94 11.43 11.18
N TRP A 7 3.95 12.14 11.70
CA TRP A 7 5.34 11.99 11.27
C TRP A 7 5.88 10.59 11.58
N ILE A 8 5.62 10.07 12.78
CA ILE A 8 6.04 8.72 13.18
C ILE A 8 5.45 7.67 12.24
N ILE A 9 4.13 7.72 12.00
CA ILE A 9 3.45 6.75 11.11
C ILE A 9 4.00 6.85 9.69
N ARG A 10 4.13 8.06 9.14
CA ARG A 10 4.69 8.24 7.79
C ARG A 10 6.08 7.64 7.70
N ARG A 11 6.93 7.82 8.72
CA ARG A 11 8.29 7.26 8.75
C ARG A 11 8.28 5.73 8.78
N ILE A 12 7.44 5.13 9.61
CA ILE A 12 7.26 3.66 9.66
C ILE A 12 6.86 3.13 8.27
N LEU A 13 5.84 3.73 7.67
CA LEU A 13 5.30 3.29 6.37
C LEU A 13 6.23 3.61 5.18
N SER A 14 7.18 4.54 5.35
CA SER A 14 8.20 4.86 4.33
C SER A 14 9.40 3.93 4.37
N GLY A 15 9.55 3.13 5.43
CA GLY A 15 10.66 2.19 5.64
C GLY A 15 10.34 0.74 5.26
N GLN A 16 9.13 0.46 4.78
CA GLN A 16 8.77 -0.88 4.32
C GLN A 16 9.39 -1.16 2.95
N SER A 17 10.44 -1.99 2.95
CA SER A 17 10.99 -2.60 1.73
C SER A 17 9.89 -3.35 1.02
N ARG A 18 9.75 -3.11 -0.29
CA ARG A 18 8.87 -3.90 -1.15
C ARG A 18 9.54 -5.27 -1.35
N PRO A 19 8.92 -6.38 -0.91
CA PRO A 19 9.49 -7.72 -1.03
C PRO A 19 9.57 -8.21 -2.50
N ASP A 20 8.94 -7.49 -3.42
CA ASP A 20 8.61 -7.88 -4.80
C ASP A 20 9.23 -6.98 -5.88
N ILE A 21 10.21 -6.12 -5.52
CA ILE A 21 10.90 -5.31 -6.52
C ILE A 21 11.78 -6.22 -7.40
N ASP A 22 11.41 -6.29 -8.68
CA ASP A 22 12.32 -6.65 -9.76
C ASP A 22 13.54 -5.73 -9.70
N GLN A 23 14.75 -6.29 -9.59
CA GLN A 23 16.00 -5.52 -9.49
C GLN A 23 16.15 -4.51 -10.65
N ARG A 24 15.50 -4.76 -11.79
CA ARG A 24 15.45 -3.83 -12.93
C ARG A 24 14.64 -2.57 -12.68
N ALA A 25 13.70 -2.60 -11.74
CA ALA A 25 12.88 -1.45 -11.34
C ALA A 25 13.62 -0.47 -10.42
N GLU A 26 14.78 -0.85 -9.86
CA GLU A 26 15.64 0.04 -9.06
C GLU A 26 16.32 1.14 -9.90
N LEU A 27 16.40 0.96 -11.23
CA LEU A 27 16.99 1.94 -12.15
C LEU A 27 16.18 3.23 -12.28
N VAL A 28 14.94 3.26 -11.79
CA VAL A 28 14.10 4.47 -11.74
C VAL A 28 14.17 5.04 -10.34
N GLN A 29 14.77 6.23 -10.18
CA GLN A 29 14.63 7.00 -8.94
C GLN A 29 13.15 7.32 -8.71
N ARG A 30 12.50 6.52 -7.86
CA ARG A 30 11.11 6.75 -7.48
C ARG A 30 11.04 7.61 -6.22
N PRO A 31 10.09 8.55 -6.14
CA PRO A 31 9.85 9.29 -4.92
C PRO A 31 9.58 8.32 -3.75
N GLN A 32 10.15 8.61 -2.58
CA GLN A 32 9.86 7.84 -1.37
C GLN A 32 8.36 7.91 -1.07
N LEU A 33 7.72 6.74 -1.01
CA LEU A 33 6.29 6.57 -0.78
C LEU A 33 6.08 5.93 0.58
N ALA A 34 5.23 6.52 1.42
CA ALA A 34 4.70 5.86 2.60
C ALA A 34 3.50 5.02 2.16
N TRP A 35 3.47 3.71 2.38
CA TRP A 35 2.42 2.86 1.84
C TRP A 35 2.04 1.70 2.73
N LYS A 36 0.83 1.18 2.53
CA LYS A 36 0.34 0.00 3.23
C LYS A 36 -0.63 -0.80 2.36
N THR A 37 -0.55 -2.12 2.49
CA THR A 37 -1.51 -3.09 1.95
C THR A 37 -2.50 -3.55 3.01
N GLY A 38 -3.67 -4.02 2.58
CA GLY A 38 -4.55 -4.80 3.43
C GLY A 38 -5.51 -5.68 2.63
N THR A 39 -6.06 -6.64 3.35
CA THR A 39 -6.99 -7.66 2.83
C THR A 39 -8.14 -7.77 3.81
N SER A 40 -9.38 -7.76 3.31
CA SER A 40 -10.54 -7.96 4.17
C SER A 40 -10.66 -9.43 4.61
N TYR A 41 -11.35 -9.65 5.73
CA TYR A 41 -11.65 -11.01 6.18
C TYR A 41 -12.44 -11.78 5.12
N GLY A 42 -12.04 -13.01 4.82
CA GLY A 42 -12.66 -13.84 3.79
C GLY A 42 -12.26 -13.46 2.36
N PHE A 43 -11.16 -12.71 2.17
CA PHE A 43 -10.56 -12.41 0.86
C PHE A 43 -11.50 -11.70 -0.12
N ARG A 44 -12.39 -10.82 0.37
CA ARG A 44 -13.33 -10.10 -0.52
C ARG A 44 -12.71 -8.90 -1.20
N ASP A 45 -11.75 -8.28 -0.52
CA ASP A 45 -11.11 -7.05 -0.94
C ASP A 45 -9.60 -7.14 -0.73
N ALA A 46 -8.87 -6.61 -1.70
CA ALA A 46 -7.48 -6.24 -1.56
C ALA A 46 -7.32 -4.75 -1.84
N TRP A 47 -6.52 -4.07 -1.02
CA TRP A 47 -6.20 -2.66 -1.24
C TRP A 47 -4.72 -2.35 -1.00
N ALA A 48 -4.25 -1.31 -1.70
CA ALA A 48 -2.97 -0.67 -1.45
C ALA A 48 -3.18 0.84 -1.42
N ILE A 49 -2.68 1.49 -0.37
CA ILE A 49 -2.74 2.95 -0.23
C ILE A 49 -1.31 3.47 -0.10
N GLY A 50 -0.99 4.50 -0.88
CA GLY A 50 0.31 5.16 -0.89
C GLY A 50 0.19 6.68 -0.80
N VAL A 51 1.05 7.30 -0.02
CA VAL A 51 1.11 8.75 0.19
C VAL A 51 2.52 9.27 -0.12
N GLY A 52 2.58 10.20 -1.07
CA GLY A 52 3.77 10.98 -1.39
C GLY A 52 3.72 12.38 -0.77
N PRO A 53 4.59 13.30 -1.23
CA PRO A 53 4.56 14.71 -0.79
C PRO A 53 3.37 15.51 -1.34
N ARG A 54 2.88 15.14 -2.53
CA ARG A 54 1.82 15.89 -3.26
C ARG A 54 0.53 15.11 -3.49
N PHE A 55 0.61 13.78 -3.52
CA PHE A 55 -0.49 12.93 -3.94
C PHE A 55 -0.69 11.77 -2.97
N LEU A 56 -1.96 11.36 -2.85
CA LEU A 56 -2.40 10.11 -2.27
C LEU A 56 -2.97 9.26 -3.41
N VAL A 57 -2.61 7.98 -3.44
CA VAL A 57 -3.13 7.01 -4.40
C VAL A 57 -3.68 5.82 -3.63
N GLY A 58 -4.88 5.40 -3.98
CA GLY A 58 -5.50 4.18 -3.49
C GLY A 58 -5.83 3.26 -4.67
N VAL A 59 -5.48 1.99 -4.54
CA VAL A 59 -5.90 0.93 -5.45
C VAL A 59 -6.73 -0.06 -4.66
N TRP A 60 -7.88 -0.42 -5.19
CA TRP A 60 -8.76 -1.44 -4.63
C TRP A 60 -9.10 -2.44 -5.72
N ILE A 61 -9.17 -3.71 -5.33
CA ILE A 61 -9.68 -4.78 -6.17
C ILE A 61 -10.63 -5.61 -5.31
N GLY A 62 -11.78 -5.91 -5.87
CA GLY A 62 -12.82 -6.71 -5.25
C GLY A 62 -14.02 -6.85 -6.17
N ARG A 63 -15.02 -7.59 -5.71
CA ARG A 63 -16.26 -7.77 -6.45
C ARG A 63 -17.36 -6.88 -5.85
N PRO A 64 -18.16 -6.19 -6.69
CA PRO A 64 -19.27 -5.38 -6.19
C PRO A 64 -20.31 -6.17 -5.37
N ASP A 65 -20.41 -7.49 -5.60
CA ASP A 65 -21.29 -8.40 -4.86
C ASP A 65 -20.72 -8.90 -3.53
N GLY A 66 -19.48 -8.52 -3.18
CA GLY A 66 -18.81 -8.93 -1.95
C GLY A 66 -18.47 -10.42 -1.89
N THR A 67 -18.49 -11.16 -3.00
CA THR A 67 -18.01 -12.53 -2.98
C THR A 67 -16.47 -12.58 -2.90
N PRO A 68 -15.88 -13.61 -2.25
CA PRO A 68 -14.43 -13.74 -2.14
C PRO A 68 -13.72 -13.73 -3.51
N VAL A 69 -12.53 -13.16 -3.54
CA VAL A 69 -11.58 -13.23 -4.66
C VAL A 69 -10.28 -13.90 -4.19
N PRO A 70 -10.26 -15.25 -4.11
CA PRO A 70 -9.08 -15.99 -3.67
C PRO A 70 -7.86 -15.66 -4.52
N GLY A 71 -6.69 -15.58 -3.90
CA GLY A 71 -5.43 -15.26 -4.57
C GLY A 71 -5.19 -13.76 -4.79
N GLN A 72 -6.15 -12.89 -4.47
CA GLN A 72 -5.96 -11.43 -4.46
C GLN A 72 -5.92 -10.91 -3.03
N PHE A 73 -4.72 -10.56 -2.56
CA PHE A 73 -4.49 -10.05 -1.21
C PHE A 73 -3.28 -9.11 -1.21
N GLY A 74 -3.19 -8.30 -0.17
CA GLY A 74 -2.03 -7.47 0.09
C GLY A 74 -0.76 -8.26 0.44
N LEU A 75 0.41 -7.66 0.23
CA LEU A 75 1.70 -8.16 0.70
C LEU A 75 1.73 -8.40 2.21
#